data_AF-G7WRH0-F1
#
_entry.id   AF-G7WRH0-F1
#
_cell.length_a   1.000
_cell.length_b   1.000
_cell.length_c   1.000
_cell.angle_alpha   90.00
_cell.angle_beta   90.00
_cell.angle_gamma   90.00
#
_symmetry.space_group_name_H-M   'P 1'
#
loop_
_entity.id
_entity.type
_entity.pdbx_description
1 polymer ?
#
loop_
_entity_poly.entity_id
_entity_poly.type
_entity_poly.pdbx_seq_one_letter_code
_entity_poly.pdbx_strand_id
1 'polypeptide(L)'
;MQDRFYSFIDSGFRSRLAPGKKAVIVTSQGHPDISAFEKAADDFAGILKLLGFEVVEIIRMGGGGAPDAVLARRDLLDKARAAGRAL
;
A
#
# COMPACT_ATOMS: atom_id res chain seq x y z
N MET A 1 26.70 10.15 18.25
CA MET A 1 25.71 9.11 17.88
C MET A 1 25.71 9.06 16.36
N GLN A 2 26.33 8.05 15.75
CA GLN A 2 26.29 7.91 14.28
C GLN A 2 24.96 7.32 13.90
N ASP A 3 24.26 8.01 12.99
CA ASP A 3 23.04 7.54 12.39
C ASP A 3 23.34 6.27 11.58
N ARG A 4 22.78 5.13 12.02
CA ARG A 4 22.94 3.84 11.33
C ARG A 4 21.76 3.61 10.41
N PHE A 5 21.54 4.53 9.47
CA PHE A 5 20.65 4.25 8.35
C PHE A 5 21.30 3.18 7.48
N TYR A 6 21.07 1.91 7.83
CA TYR A 6 21.39 0.79 6.98
C TYR A 6 20.39 0.78 5.83
N SER A 7 20.88 1.05 4.62
CA SER A 7 20.08 0.89 3.41
C SER A 7 19.58 -0.56 3.32
N PHE A 8 18.29 -0.71 3.02
CA PHE A 8 17.70 -2.00 2.61
C PHE A 8 18.04 -2.36 1.17
N ILE A 9 18.66 -1.47 0.41
CA ILE A 9 19.12 -1.70 -0.97
C ILE A 9 20.64 -1.77 -1.00
N ASP A 10 21.19 -2.82 -1.63
CA ASP A 10 22.64 -2.99 -1.83
C ASP A 10 23.18 -2.17 -3.03
N SER A 11 24.49 -2.20 -3.26
CA SER A 11 25.14 -1.49 -4.37
C SER A 11 24.75 -2.02 -5.77
N GLY A 12 24.08 -3.17 -5.84
CA GLY A 12 23.52 -3.75 -7.05
C GLY A 12 22.02 -3.50 -7.20
N PHE A 13 21.45 -2.56 -6.44
CA PHE A 13 20.01 -2.24 -6.43
C PHE A 13 19.11 -3.43 -6.01
N ARG A 14 19.62 -4.35 -5.20
CA ARG A 14 18.83 -5.48 -4.67
C ARG A 14 18.43 -5.25 -3.23
N SER A 15 17.23 -5.69 -2.88
CA SER A 15 16.77 -5.71 -1.49
C SER A 15 17.60 -6.65 -0.63
N ARG A 16 17.92 -6.22 0.59
CA ARG A 16 18.52 -7.00 1.68
C ARG A 16 17.46 -7.66 2.57
N LEU A 17 16.18 -7.36 2.34
CA LEU A 17 15.09 -8.00 3.07
C LEU A 17 14.84 -9.39 2.50
N ALA A 18 14.43 -10.32 3.36
CA ALA A 18 13.97 -11.63 2.91
C ALA A 18 12.71 -11.45 2.03
N PRO A 19 12.68 -12.03 0.81
CA PRO A 19 11.56 -11.88 -0.10
C PRO A 19 10.32 -12.67 0.35
N GLY A 20 9.18 -12.42 -0.30
CA GLY A 20 7.95 -13.20 -0.16
C GLY A 20 7.00 -12.73 0.94
N LYS A 21 7.30 -11.62 1.62
CA LYS A 21 6.32 -10.98 2.51
C LYS A 21 5.17 -10.42 1.68
N LYS A 22 3.94 -10.76 2.04
CA LYS A 22 2.75 -10.19 1.42
C LYS A 22 2.44 -8.81 1.97
N ALA A 23 1.88 -7.94 1.13
CA ALA A 23 1.44 -6.60 1.50
C ALA A 23 0.09 -6.27 0.86
N VAL A 24 -0.73 -5.52 1.60
CA VAL A 24 -1.95 -4.88 1.08
C VAL A 24 -1.74 -3.38 1.20
N ILE A 25 -2.02 -2.64 0.13
CA ILE A 25 -2.00 -1.18 0.14
C ILE A 25 -3.43 -0.68 0.29
N VAL A 26 -3.67 0.22 1.25
CA VAL A 26 -4.97 0.86 1.46
C VAL A 26 -4.76 2.37 1.39
N THR A 27 -5.45 3.03 0.46
CA THR A 27 -5.40 4.48 0.29
C THR A 27 -6.79 5.10 0.35
N SER A 28 -6.83 6.35 0.79
CA SER A 28 -8.03 7.20 0.71
C SER A 28 -7.65 8.55 0.11
N GLN A 29 -8.58 9.14 -0.62
CA GLN A 29 -8.41 10.44 -1.26
C GLN A 29 -9.73 11.23 -1.18
N GLY A 30 -9.64 12.55 -1.02
CA GLY A 30 -10.82 13.42 -0.97
C GLY A 30 -11.56 13.49 -2.32
N HIS A 31 -10.83 13.43 -3.43
CA HIS A 31 -11.41 13.46 -4.77
C HIS A 31 -12.20 12.17 -5.06
N PRO A 32 -13.41 12.24 -5.66
CA PRO A 32 -14.24 11.06 -5.91
C PRO A 32 -13.69 10.14 -7.01
N ASP A 33 -13.01 10.71 -8.01
CA ASP A 33 -12.39 9.95 -9.10
C ASP A 33 -11.14 9.22 -8.63
N ILE A 34 -11.24 7.90 -8.48
CA ILE A 34 -10.17 7.00 -8.02
C ILE A 34 -8.93 7.01 -8.92
N SER A 35 -9.06 7.39 -10.19
CA SER A 35 -7.92 7.42 -11.13
C SER A 35 -7.01 8.63 -10.90
N ALA A 36 -7.54 9.70 -10.30
CA ALA A 36 -6.80 10.95 -10.10
C ALA A 36 -5.50 10.80 -9.29
N PHE A 37 -5.41 9.78 -8.42
CA PHE A 37 -4.22 9.50 -7.61
C PHE A 37 -3.79 8.02 -7.64
N GLU A 38 -4.25 7.23 -8.63
CA GLU A 38 -3.92 5.80 -8.70
C GLU A 38 -2.41 5.54 -8.76
N LYS A 39 -1.69 6.42 -9.47
CA LYS A 39 -0.24 6.37 -9.64
C LYS A 39 0.51 6.33 -8.31
N ALA A 40 0.02 7.04 -7.28
CA ALA A 40 0.68 7.04 -5.97
C ALA A 40 0.67 5.63 -5.35
N ALA A 41 -0.46 4.93 -5.43
CA ALA A 41 -0.57 3.56 -4.92
C ALA A 41 0.26 2.58 -5.76
N ASP A 42 0.34 2.78 -7.07
CA ASP A 42 1.14 1.94 -7.97
C ASP A 42 2.64 2.14 -7.76
N ASP A 43 3.09 3.38 -7.55
CA ASP A 43 4.47 3.70 -7.21
C ASP A 43 4.86 3.03 -5.88
N PHE A 44 3.98 3.07 -4.85
CA PHE A 44 4.21 2.34 -3.60
C PHE A 44 4.31 0.83 -3.83
N ALA A 45 3.45 0.27 -4.68
CA ALA A 45 3.53 -1.14 -5.03
C ALA A 45 4.85 -1.50 -5.72
N GLY A 46 5.34 -0.63 -6.61
CA GLY A 46 6.64 -0.76 -7.25
C GLY A 46 7.80 -0.78 -6.25
N ILE A 47 7.79 0.11 -5.25
CA ILE A 47 8.81 0.15 -4.20
C ILE A 47 8.74 -1.09 -3.30
N LEU A 48 7.55 -1.54 -2.91
CA LEU A 48 7.40 -2.78 -2.14
C LEU A 48 7.91 -4.00 -2.92
N LYS A 49 7.63 -4.07 -4.22
CA LYS A 49 8.15 -5.11 -5.11
C LYS A 49 9.68 -5.07 -5.20
N LEU A 50 10.27 -3.88 -5.34
CA LEU A 50 11.73 -3.69 -5.30
C LEU A 50 12.32 -4.21 -3.98
N LEU A 51 11.60 -4.00 -2.86
CA LEU A 51 11.99 -4.48 -1.53
C LEU A 51 11.74 -5.99 -1.33
N GLY A 52 11.16 -6.70 -2.29
CA GLY A 52 10.93 -8.14 -2.25
C GLY A 52 9.57 -8.57 -1.70
N PHE A 53 8.62 -7.64 -1.56
CA PHE A 53 7.25 -7.94 -1.15
C PHE A 53 6.38 -8.37 -2.34
N GLU A 54 5.36 -9.16 -2.05
CA GLU A 54 4.26 -9.47 -2.94
C GLU A 54 3.08 -8.56 -2.57
N VAL A 55 2.73 -7.59 -3.43
CA VAL A 55 1.54 -6.77 -3.23
C VAL A 55 0.33 -7.56 -3.71
N VAL A 56 -0.45 -8.11 -2.77
CA VAL A 56 -1.56 -9.02 -3.07
C VAL A 56 -2.87 -8.29 -3.35
N GLU A 57 -2.99 -7.02 -2.92
CA GLU A 57 -4.20 -6.21 -3.14
C GLU A 57 -3.89 -4.71 -2.97
N ILE A 58 -4.63 -3.88 -3.72
CA ILE A 58 -4.64 -2.42 -3.55
C ILE A 58 -6.09 -1.94 -3.44
N ILE A 59 -6.45 -1.40 -2.27
CA ILE A 59 -7.79 -0.89 -1.95
C ILE A 59 -7.77 0.63 -1.99
N ARG A 60 -8.59 1.22 -2.85
CA ARG A 60 -8.64 2.68 -3.08
C ARG A 60 -10.01 3.23 -2.74
N MET A 61 -10.06 4.20 -1.83
CA MET A 61 -11.28 4.93 -1.49
C MET A 61 -11.27 6.35 -2.08
N GLY A 62 -12.10 6.58 -3.10
CA GLY A 62 -12.49 7.93 -3.54
C GLY A 62 -13.50 8.58 -2.60
N GLY A 63 -13.49 9.92 -2.52
CA GLY A 63 -14.47 10.68 -1.73
C GLY A 63 -14.27 10.61 -0.20
N GLY A 64 -13.09 10.23 0.28
CA GLY A 64 -12.74 10.11 1.70
C GLY A 64 -12.38 11.43 2.40
N GLY A 65 -13.01 12.54 2.02
CA GLY A 65 -12.69 13.86 2.58
C GLY A 65 -13.17 14.06 4.02
N ALA A 66 -14.29 13.43 4.40
CA ALA A 66 -14.77 13.43 5.78
C ALA A 66 -14.17 12.25 6.56
N PRO A 67 -13.79 12.42 7.84
CA PRO A 67 -13.17 11.36 8.65
C PRO A 67 -14.00 10.08 8.76
N ASP A 68 -15.32 10.19 8.67
CA ASP A 68 -16.30 9.12 8.80
C ASP A 68 -16.86 8.61 7.45
N ALA A 69 -16.40 9.17 6.32
CA ALA A 69 -16.88 8.80 4.99
C ALA A 69 -16.74 7.29 4.70
N VAL A 70 -15.76 6.62 5.31
CA VAL A 70 -15.52 5.18 5.16
C VAL A 70 -16.63 4.34 5.79
N LEU A 71 -17.37 4.85 6.78
CA LEU A 71 -18.43 4.10 7.46
C LEU A 71 -19.59 3.75 6.50
N ALA A 72 -19.79 4.56 5.46
CA ALA A 72 -20.76 4.29 4.40
C ALA A 72 -20.24 3.30 3.32
N ARG A 73 -18.95 2.96 3.34
CA ARG A 73 -18.28 2.12 2.34
C ARG A 73 -18.12 0.68 2.81
N ARG A 74 -19.26 0.01 3.05
CA ARG A 74 -19.27 -1.39 3.51
C ARG A 74 -18.55 -2.32 2.53
N ASP A 75 -18.65 -2.03 1.23
CA ASP A 75 -17.91 -2.71 0.16
C ASP A 75 -16.39 -2.71 0.41
N LEU A 76 -15.82 -1.56 0.76
CA LEU A 76 -14.38 -1.42 1.00
C LEU A 76 -13.97 -2.04 2.35
N LEU A 77 -14.80 -1.89 3.38
CA LEU A 77 -14.55 -2.48 4.69
C LEU A 77 -14.52 -4.02 4.62
N ASP A 78 -15.47 -4.62 3.90
CA ASP A 78 -15.52 -6.07 3.70
C ASP A 78 -14.34 -6.55 2.85
N LYS A 79 -13.97 -5.80 1.79
CA LYS A 79 -12.78 -6.09 0.98
C LYS A 79 -11.50 -6.05 1.83
N ALA A 80 -11.32 -5.02 2.65
CA ALA A 80 -10.17 -4.88 3.53
C ALA A 80 -10.11 -6.01 4.57
N ARG A 81 -11.26 -6.40 5.13
CA ARG A 81 -11.35 -7.51 6.08
C ARG A 81 -10.97 -8.85 5.44
N ALA A 82 -11.43 -9.10 4.21
CA ALA A 82 -11.08 -10.31 3.46
C ALA A 82 -9.58 -10.35 3.12
N ALA A 83 -9.04 -9.24 2.61
CA ALA A 83 -7.62 -9.13 2.28
C ALA A 83 -6.73 -9.38 3.51
N GLY A 84 -7.07 -8.78 4.66
CA GLY A 84 -6.33 -8.99 5.91
C GLY A 84 -6.36 -10.44 6.43
N ARG A 85 -7.42 -11.21 6.15
CA ARG A 85 -7.50 -12.64 6.51
C ARG A 85 -6.63 -13.54 5.61
N ALA A 86 -6.25 -13.06 4.43
CA ALA A 86 -5.51 -13.83 3.42
C ALA A 86 -3.98 -13.56 3.44
N LEU A 87 -3.53 -12.65 4.30
CA LEU A 87 -2.12 -12.37 4.58
C LEU A 87 -1.51 -13.47 5.46
#